data_AF-A0A933HIZ6-F1
#
_entry.id   AF-A0A933HIZ6-F1
#
_cell.length_a   1.000
_cell.length_b   1.000
_cell.length_c   1.000
_cell.angle_alpha   90.00
_cell.angle_beta   90.00
_cell.angle_gamma   90.00
#
_symmetry.space_group_name_H-M   'P 1'
#
loop_
_entity.id
_entity.type
_entity.pdbx_description
1 polymer ?
#
loop_
_entity_poly.entity_id
_entity_poly.type
_entity_poly.pdbx_seq_one_letter_code
_entity_poly.pdbx_strand_id
1 'polypeptide(L)'
;MMQEKFSLGKIVSGYDVWMQAMGRAASKKIEFGVWWRLDATYWRVVWLEATGELCAAERKPSDRYVVLCRLEKKEVNDFMRKWYDGDDLHALLRHFGLASG
;
A
#
# COMPACT_ATOMS: atom_id res chain seq x y z
N MET A 1 9.45 -10.86 -20.65
CA MET A 1 8.77 -10.51 -19.38
C MET A 1 9.43 -9.25 -18.84
N MET A 2 8.77 -8.10 -18.90
CA MET A 2 9.28 -6.88 -18.25
C MET A 2 9.08 -7.05 -16.75
N GLN A 3 10.18 -7.13 -15.99
CA GLN A 3 10.10 -6.92 -14.55
C GLN A 3 9.74 -5.45 -14.35
N GLU A 4 8.50 -5.15 -13.98
CA GLU A 4 8.16 -3.83 -13.43
C GLU A 4 9.10 -3.58 -12.24
N LYS A 5 10.01 -2.61 -12.39
CA LYS A 5 10.78 -2.09 -11.26
C LYS A 5 9.84 -1.24 -10.41
N PHE A 6 9.06 -1.84 -9.53
CA PHE A 6 8.32 -1.08 -8.52
C PHE A 6 9.31 -0.56 -7.47
N SER A 7 9.21 0.73 -7.17
CA SER A 7 10.05 1.40 -6.17
C SER A 7 9.35 1.31 -4.82
N LEU A 8 9.72 0.30 -4.02
CA LEU A 8 9.20 0.18 -2.64
C LEU A 8 9.47 1.46 -1.86
N GLY A 9 8.46 1.94 -1.14
CA GLY A 9 8.55 3.15 -0.31
C GLY A 9 8.53 4.47 -1.06
N LYS A 10 8.59 4.46 -2.40
CA LYS A 10 8.46 5.68 -3.19
C LYS A 10 7.00 6.00 -3.44
N ILE A 11 6.60 7.25 -3.20
CA ILE A 11 5.29 7.75 -3.62
C ILE A 11 5.32 8.00 -5.13
N VAL A 12 4.35 7.42 -5.83
CA VAL A 12 4.19 7.46 -7.29
C VAL A 12 2.78 7.94 -7.63
N SER A 13 2.62 8.72 -8.69
CA SER A 13 1.31 9.14 -9.19
C SER A 13 0.68 8.08 -10.10
N GLY A 14 -0.64 8.10 -10.25
CA GLY A 14 -1.36 7.20 -11.15
C GLY A 14 -1.79 5.90 -10.48
N TYR A 15 -2.37 5.95 -9.27
CA TYR A 15 -2.84 4.74 -8.58
C TYR A 15 -3.90 4.00 -9.40
N ASP A 16 -4.86 4.74 -9.98
CA ASP A 16 -5.93 4.12 -10.76
C ASP A 16 -5.37 3.39 -12.01
N VAL A 17 -4.37 3.97 -12.69
CA VAL A 17 -3.68 3.33 -13.83
C VAL A 17 -2.86 2.13 -13.37
N TRP A 18 -2.10 2.26 -12.29
CA TRP A 18 -1.30 1.18 -11.71
C TRP A 18 -2.16 -0.03 -11.30
N MET A 19 -3.36 0.22 -10.75
CA MET A 19 -4.33 -0.82 -10.40
C MET A 19 -4.90 -1.58 -11.60
N GLN A 20 -4.89 -0.99 -12.80
CA GLN A 20 -5.30 -1.69 -14.03
C GLN A 20 -4.19 -2.58 -14.61
N ALA A 21 -2.94 -2.42 -14.16
CA ALA A 21 -1.81 -3.19 -14.66
C ALA A 21 -1.74 -4.59 -14.03
N MET A 22 -1.22 -5.55 -14.81
CA MET A 22 -0.69 -6.87 -14.39
C MET A 22 -1.31 -7.48 -13.12
N GLY A 23 -2.30 -8.37 -13.25
CA GLY A 23 -2.84 -9.18 -12.14
C GLY A 23 -3.58 -8.41 -11.05
N ARG A 24 -3.31 -7.11 -10.84
CA ARG A 24 -3.93 -6.25 -9.83
C ARG A 24 -5.39 -5.95 -10.15
N ALA A 25 -5.71 -5.80 -11.43
CA ALA A 25 -7.09 -5.58 -11.90
C ALA A 25 -8.03 -6.73 -11.49
N ALA A 26 -7.52 -7.96 -11.50
CA ALA A 26 -8.25 -9.17 -11.09
C ALA A 26 -8.07 -9.50 -9.60
N SER A 27 -7.25 -8.74 -8.87
CA SER A 27 -6.92 -9.05 -7.48
C SER A 27 -8.08 -8.73 -6.54
N LYS A 28 -8.37 -9.68 -5.64
CA LYS A 28 -9.13 -9.35 -4.44
C LYS A 28 -8.34 -8.34 -3.61
N LYS A 29 -9.06 -7.37 -3.04
CA LYS A 29 -8.52 -6.29 -2.21
C LYS A 29 -8.92 -6.54 -0.77
N ILE A 30 -7.96 -6.50 0.14
CA ILE A 30 -8.21 -6.51 1.58
C ILE A 30 -7.85 -5.13 2.12
N GLU A 31 -8.87 -4.35 2.48
CA GLU A 31 -8.67 -3.03 3.08
C GLU A 31 -8.51 -3.14 4.59
N PHE A 32 -7.61 -2.34 5.15
CA PHE A 32 -7.33 -2.31 6.58
C PHE A 32 -8.35 -1.46 7.38
N GLY A 33 -9.42 -0.99 6.73
CA GLY A 33 -10.58 -0.30 7.33
C GLY A 33 -10.30 1.13 7.84
N VAL A 34 -9.06 1.44 8.17
CA VAL A 34 -8.61 2.72 8.73
C VAL A 34 -8.07 3.64 7.62
N TRP A 35 -8.23 4.95 7.80
CA TRP A 35 -7.55 5.95 6.99
C TRP A 35 -6.22 6.25 7.62
N TRP A 36 -5.14 6.27 6.84
CA TRP A 36 -3.79 6.51 7.32
C TRP A 36 -3.34 7.91 6.92
N ARG A 37 -2.72 8.63 7.83
CA ARG A 37 -2.24 9.98 7.58
C ARG A 37 -0.80 9.96 7.15
N LEU A 38 -0.51 10.67 6.07
CA LEU A 38 0.83 11.11 5.73
C LEU A 38 0.76 12.62 5.56
N ASP A 39 1.45 13.35 6.44
CA ASP A 39 1.31 14.79 6.60
C ASP A 39 -0.17 15.23 6.74
N ALA A 40 -0.67 16.03 5.79
CA ALA A 40 -2.04 16.54 5.74
C ALA A 40 -3.00 15.69 4.89
N THR A 41 -2.55 14.52 4.39
CA THR A 41 -3.32 13.69 3.44
C THR A 41 -3.71 12.34 4.02
N TYR A 42 -4.85 11.82 3.55
CA TYR A 42 -5.39 10.53 3.98
C TYR A 42 -5.22 9.47 2.90
N TRP A 43 -4.75 8.30 3.34
CA TRP A 43 -4.37 7.18 2.52
C TRP A 43 -5.16 5.94 2.93
N ARG A 44 -5.53 5.10 1.97
CA ARG A 44 -6.08 3.77 2.22
C ARG A 44 -4.99 2.72 2.06
N VAL A 45 -4.77 1.94 3.11
CA VAL A 45 -3.89 0.77 3.04
C VAL A 45 -4.71 -0.43 2.58
N VAL A 46 -4.24 -1.06 1.51
CA VAL A 46 -4.86 -2.21 0.88
C VAL A 46 -3.82 -3.26 0.54
N TRP A 47 -4.15 -4.53 0.78
CA TRP A 47 -3.37 -5.65 0.29
C TRP A 47 -4.05 -6.29 -0.92
N LEU A 48 -3.24 -6.63 -1.93
CA LEU A 48 -3.68 -7.24 -3.18
C LEU A 48 -3.32 -8.73 -3.19
N GLU A 49 -4.33 -9.59 -3.10
CA GLU A 49 -4.15 -11.04 -2.99
C GLU A 49 -3.40 -11.67 -4.17
N ALA A 50 -3.61 -11.20 -5.40
CA ALA A 50 -3.00 -11.80 -6.59
C ALA A 50 -1.51 -11.49 -6.71
N THR A 51 -1.06 -10.33 -6.20
CA THR A 51 0.33 -9.88 -6.32
C THR A 51 1.10 -9.92 -4.99
N GLY A 52 0.39 -10.14 -3.88
CA GLY A 52 0.92 -10.04 -2.53
C GLY A 52 1.28 -8.63 -2.10
N GLU A 53 0.98 -7.61 -2.89
CA GLU A 53 1.42 -6.24 -2.64
C GLU A 53 0.57 -5.57 -1.56
N LEU A 54 1.23 -5.06 -0.52
CA LEU A 54 0.63 -4.11 0.41
C LEU A 54 0.96 -2.70 -0.07
N CYS A 55 -0.06 -1.89 -0.32
CA CYS A 55 0.12 -0.51 -0.75
C CYS A 55 -0.77 0.46 0.03
N ALA A 56 -0.34 1.71 0.10
CA ALA A 56 -1.16 2.81 0.55
C ALA A 56 -1.51 3.67 -0.67
N ALA A 57 -2.76 4.12 -0.76
CA ALA A 57 -3.24 4.94 -1.87
C ALA A 57 -4.01 6.17 -1.40
N GLU A 58 -3.67 7.33 -1.95
CA GLU A 58 -4.42 8.57 -1.86
C GLU A 58 -5.16 8.78 -3.19
N ARG A 59 -6.48 8.57 -3.20
CA ARG A 59 -7.28 8.74 -4.42
C ARG A 59 -7.71 10.18 -4.69
N LYS A 60 -7.74 11.02 -3.65
CA LYS A 60 -8.04 12.45 -3.74
C LYS A 60 -7.23 13.20 -2.67
N PRO A 61 -6.66 14.39 -3.00
CA PRO A 61 -6.74 15.07 -4.29
C PRO A 61 -5.82 14.54 -5.39
N SER A 62 -4.79 13.73 -5.09
CA SER A 62 -3.62 13.64 -5.98
C SER A 62 -3.43 12.35 -6.80
N ASP A 63 -4.30 11.34 -6.66
CA ASP A 63 -4.16 10.00 -7.27
C ASP A 63 -2.73 9.43 -7.14
N ARG A 64 -2.30 9.14 -5.91
CA ARG A 64 -0.96 8.67 -5.59
C ARG A 64 -1.00 7.34 -4.86
N TYR A 65 0.09 6.59 -4.95
CA TYR A 65 0.27 5.35 -4.21
C TYR A 65 1.72 5.14 -3.79
N VAL A 66 1.91 4.28 -2.79
CA VAL A 66 3.20 3.73 -2.40
C VAL A 66 3.04 2.24 -2.15
N VAL A 67 3.91 1.43 -2.74
CA VAL A 67 4.01 0.00 -2.40
C VAL A 67 4.93 -0.12 -1.20
N LEU A 68 4.41 -0.72 -0.14
CA LEU A 68 5.04 -0.76 1.17
C LEU A 68 5.91 -2.02 1.29
N CYS A 69 5.34 -3.16 0.92
CA CYS A 69 6.02 -4.44 0.94
C CYS A 69 5.23 -5.48 0.14
N ARG A 70 5.72 -6.72 0.14
CA ARG A 70 4.96 -7.89 -0.26
C ARG A 70 4.77 -8.80 0.93
N LEU A 71 3.55 -9.28 1.11
CA LEU A 71 3.15 -10.16 2.20
C LEU A 71 2.33 -11.31 1.62
N GLU A 72 2.51 -12.49 2.18
CA GLU A 72 1.58 -13.60 2.01
C GLU A 72 0.32 -13.39 2.84
N LYS A 73 -0.76 -14.08 2.47
CA LYS A 73 -2.07 -13.96 3.14
C LYS A 73 -2.00 -14.21 4.65
N LYS A 74 -1.16 -15.15 5.09
CA LYS A 74 -0.97 -15.46 6.51
C LYS A 74 -0.37 -14.25 7.26
N GLU A 75 0.65 -13.64 6.67
CA GLU A 75 1.33 -12.47 7.25
C GLU A 75 0.38 -11.27 7.33
N VAL A 76 -0.46 -11.06 6.32
CA VAL A 76 -1.50 -10.01 6.33
C VAL A 76 -2.49 -10.20 7.48
N ASN A 77 -2.97 -11.42 7.69
CA ASN A 77 -3.89 -11.70 8.80
C ASN A 77 -3.24 -11.45 10.16
N ASP A 78 -1.97 -11.83 10.33
CA ASP A 78 -1.22 -11.57 11.55
C ASP A 78 -0.95 -10.06 11.73
N PHE A 79 -0.65 -9.37 10.63
CA PHE A 79 -0.43 -7.92 10.60
C PHE A 79 -1.70 -7.17 11.00
N MET A 80 -2.87 -7.52 10.45
CA MET A 80 -4.17 -6.92 10.81
C MET A 80 -4.54 -7.12 12.28
N ARG A 81 -4.15 -8.23 12.91
CA ARG A 81 -4.44 -8.53 14.32
C ARG A 81 -3.57 -7.75 15.30
N LYS A 82 -2.33 -7.46 14.90
CA LYS A 82 -1.30 -6.85 15.76
C LYS A 82 -1.19 -5.35 15.56
N TRP A 83 -1.86 -4.78 14.57
CA TRP A 83 -1.68 -3.38 14.25
C TRP A 83 -2.41 -2.47 15.24
N TYR A 84 -1.64 -1.82 16.09
CA TYR A 84 -2.10 -0.91 17.16
C TYR A 84 -1.45 0.48 17.10
N ASP A 85 -0.55 0.73 16.15
CA ASP A 85 -0.08 2.08 15.91
C ASP A 85 -1.18 2.83 15.17
N GLY A 86 -1.47 4.05 15.62
CA GLY A 86 -2.53 4.88 15.07
C GLY A 86 -2.46 5.05 13.55
N ASP A 87 -3.37 5.84 13.03
CA ASP A 87 -3.50 6.22 11.64
C ASP A 87 -2.30 7.05 11.10
N ASP A 88 -1.04 6.60 11.26
CA ASP A 88 0.20 7.26 10.81
C ASP A 88 0.97 6.40 9.80
N LEU A 89 0.97 6.82 8.53
CA LEU A 89 1.65 6.12 7.44
C LEU A 89 3.18 6.19 7.58
N HIS A 90 3.75 7.19 8.27
CA HIS A 90 5.19 7.22 8.52
C HIS A 90 5.62 6.05 9.40
N ALA A 91 4.81 5.66 10.39
CA ALA A 91 5.10 4.50 11.22
C ALA A 91 5.17 3.22 10.38
N LEU A 92 4.25 3.07 9.42
CA LEU A 92 4.21 1.92 8.54
C LEU A 92 5.37 1.92 7.53
N LEU A 93 5.73 3.08 6.96
CA LEU A 93 6.93 3.22 6.13
C LEU A 93 8.21 2.83 6.91
N ARG A 94 8.37 3.35 8.15
CA ARG A 94 9.50 3.00 9.03
C ARG A 94 9.53 1.52 9.38
N HIS A 95 8.38 0.91 9.66
CA HIS A 95 8.26 -0.52 9.97
C HIS A 95 8.84 -1.40 8.85
N PHE A 96 8.68 -0.99 7.60
CA PHE A 96 9.22 -1.70 6.43
C PHE A 96 10.60 -1.18 5.98
N GLY A 97 11.26 -0.33 6.76
CA GLY A 97 12.57 0.22 6.43
C GLY A 97 12.57 1.19 5.25
N LEU A 98 11.41 1.81 4.96
CA LEU A 98 11.22 2.71 3.84
C LEU A 98 11.37 4.18 4.28
N ALA A 99 12.12 4.96 3.51
CA ALA A 99 12.22 6.40 3.71
C ALA A 99 10.97 7.09 3.14
N SER A 100 10.41 8.05 3.88
CA SER A 100 9.46 9.03 3.32
C SER A 100 10.31 10.03 2.54
N GLY A 101 10.48 9.78 1.24
CA GLY A 101 11.21 10.67 0.32
C GLY A 101 10.38 11.86 -0.11
#